data_AF-A0A8R7VK79-F1
#
_entry.id   AF-A0A8R7VK79-F1
#
_cell.length_a   1.000
_cell.length_b   1.000
_cell.length_c   1.000
_cell.angle_alpha   90.00
_cell.angle_beta   90.00
_cell.angle_gamma   90.00
#
_symmetry.space_group_name_H-M   'P 1'
#
loop_
_entity.id
_entity.type
_entity.pdbx_description
1 polymer ?
#
loop_
_entity_poly.entity_id
_entity_poly.type
_entity_poly.pdbx_seq_one_letter_code
_entity_poly.pdbx_strand_id
1 'polypeptide(L)'
;MPPTISSSLCTVAALSGRRASQQGGNKQRAVAQPLAAGVVTEAAPPLVSAPRRRGGADELVAWKSIRQERWEGALEVEGNLPLWLDGTYLRNGPGLWDLGDYGFRHLFDGYATLVRVSFRDGHAVGAHRQIESEAYKAAREHGKLCYREFSEVPKPGSFTSFIGQLASLFSGSSLTDNSNTGVVRLGDGRVLCLTETVKGSIVVDPDTLDTVNKFEYEDKLGGLIHSAHPIVTDTKFWTLIPDLIRPGYVVARMDAGSNERQFVGRVDCRGGPAPGWVHSFPITENYVVVPEMPLRYCAANLLRAEPTPLYKFQWYPDSGSYMHVMCKASGNIVASVEVPPFVTFHFINAYEEKDEEGRVTAIIADCCEHNANTSILDNLRLHNLRSFTGEDVLTDARVGRFRIPLDGSPFGELEAALDPEEHGRGMDMCSINPAHLGKEYRYTYACGARRPCNFPNTLTKIDLVEKTAKSWYEEGAVPSEPYFVPRPGAVEEDDGVAISMVSAKDGSGYALVLDAKTFKEIARANFPYGLPYGLHCCWVPRDK
;
A
#
# COMPACT_ATOMS: atom_id res chain seq x y z
N MET A 1 -30.00 -56.10 -11.58
CA MET A 1 -29.07 -57.23 -11.70
C MET A 1 -27.69 -56.72 -11.30
N PRO A 2 -26.96 -57.47 -10.44
CA PRO A 2 -25.80 -57.05 -9.64
C PRO A 2 -24.48 -57.46 -10.39
N PRO A 3 -23.22 -57.44 -9.84
CA PRO A 3 -22.74 -57.51 -8.42
C PRO A 3 -21.72 -56.39 -8.02
N THR A 4 -21.57 -55.92 -6.77
CA THR A 4 -21.13 -56.49 -5.47
C THR A 4 -19.80 -57.24 -5.46
N ILE A 5 -18.76 -56.67 -4.82
CA ILE A 5 -17.82 -57.39 -3.94
C ILE A 5 -17.55 -56.52 -2.70
N SER A 6 -17.63 -57.18 -1.55
CA SER A 6 -17.44 -56.76 -0.17
C SER A 6 -16.32 -57.61 0.44
N SER A 7 -15.54 -57.03 1.37
CA SER A 7 -15.00 -57.66 2.61
C SER A 7 -14.05 -56.65 3.29
N SER A 8 -14.26 -56.14 4.52
CA SER A 8 -14.24 -56.81 5.85
C SER A 8 -12.87 -57.46 6.11
N LEU A 9 -12.14 -57.38 7.22
CA LEU A 9 -12.29 -57.07 8.66
C LEU A 9 -10.84 -56.78 9.16
N CYS A 10 -10.57 -56.04 10.25
CA CYS A 10 -10.41 -56.66 11.58
C CYS A 10 -10.30 -55.61 12.70
N THR A 11 -10.90 -55.97 13.83
CA THR A 11 -11.05 -55.24 15.09
C THR A 11 -10.21 -55.93 16.17
N VAL A 12 -9.50 -55.17 17.03
CA VAL A 12 -9.18 -55.53 18.44
C VAL A 12 -8.91 -54.18 19.17
N ALA A 13 -9.81 -53.60 19.95
CA ALA A 13 -10.25 -53.91 21.33
C ALA A 13 -9.18 -53.71 22.45
N ALA A 14 -9.33 -52.57 23.14
CA ALA A 14 -9.23 -52.30 24.59
C ALA A 14 -8.18 -53.01 25.48
N LEU A 15 -7.55 -52.25 26.40
CA LEU A 15 -7.77 -52.41 27.85
C LEU A 15 -7.11 -51.32 28.70
N SER A 16 -7.84 -51.00 29.77
CA SER A 16 -7.62 -50.07 30.87
C SER A 16 -6.46 -50.40 31.80
N GLY A 17 -5.94 -49.39 32.52
CA GLY A 17 -5.11 -49.59 33.70
C GLY A 17 -5.03 -48.37 34.61
N ARG A 18 -5.98 -48.24 35.56
CA ARG A 18 -5.83 -47.41 36.76
C ARG A 18 -4.80 -48.04 37.70
N ARG A 19 -3.97 -47.23 38.37
CA ARG A 19 -3.56 -47.47 39.76
C ARG A 19 -3.28 -46.15 40.48
N ALA A 20 -3.79 -46.08 41.70
CA ALA A 20 -3.62 -45.04 42.69
C ALA A 20 -2.81 -45.59 43.88
N SER A 21 -2.08 -44.72 44.58
CA SER A 21 -1.74 -44.81 46.02
C SER A 21 -1.03 -43.51 46.41
N GLN A 22 -1.67 -42.61 47.17
CA GLN A 22 -1.72 -42.51 48.63
C GLN A 22 -0.43 -41.98 49.30
N GLN A 23 -0.55 -40.83 49.97
CA GLN A 23 -0.27 -40.55 51.40
C GLN A 23 -0.13 -39.03 51.57
N GLY A 24 -1.03 -38.34 52.25
CA GLY A 24 -1.04 -38.06 53.70
C GLY A 24 -1.18 -36.53 53.80
N GLY A 25 -2.12 -35.90 54.50
CA GLY A 25 -2.60 -36.14 55.84
C GLY A 25 -2.11 -34.99 56.73
N ASN A 26 -2.84 -33.87 56.80
CA ASN A 26 -3.08 -33.20 58.08
C ASN A 26 -4.20 -32.15 58.02
N LYS A 27 -5.12 -32.28 58.98
CA LYS A 27 -6.17 -31.31 59.31
C LYS A 27 -5.65 -30.42 60.44
N GLN A 28 -5.81 -29.11 60.34
CA GLN A 28 -6.08 -28.28 61.51
C GLN A 28 -7.19 -27.27 61.17
N ARG A 29 -8.27 -27.34 61.97
CA ARG A 29 -9.34 -26.35 62.07
C ARG A 29 -8.93 -25.31 63.11
N ALA A 30 -9.12 -24.02 62.80
CA ALA A 30 -9.54 -23.01 63.78
C ALA A 30 -10.10 -21.79 63.03
N VAL A 31 -11.43 -21.62 63.07
CA VAL A 31 -12.17 -20.51 63.70
C VAL A 31 -12.48 -19.38 62.71
N ALA A 32 -13.78 -19.21 62.46
CA ALA A 32 -14.35 -18.16 61.63
C ALA A 32 -14.65 -16.90 62.46
N GLN A 33 -14.42 -15.73 61.87
CA GLN A 33 -15.26 -14.54 62.02
C GLN A 33 -15.25 -13.74 60.70
N PRO A 34 -16.36 -13.05 60.36
CA PRO A 34 -16.66 -12.63 58.99
C PRO A 34 -16.22 -11.19 58.73
N LEU A 35 -15.86 -10.83 57.50
CA LEU A 35 -15.93 -9.44 57.01
C LEU A 35 -15.82 -9.35 55.48
N ALA A 36 -16.81 -8.66 54.92
CA ALA A 36 -16.85 -7.93 53.66
C ALA A 36 -16.56 -8.68 52.34
N ALA A 37 -17.62 -8.83 51.54
CA ALA A 37 -17.53 -9.08 50.10
C ALA A 37 -16.85 -7.88 49.41
N GLY A 38 -15.60 -8.07 48.98
CA GLY A 38 -14.91 -7.19 48.04
C GLY A 38 -14.92 -7.82 46.67
N VAL A 39 -15.51 -7.13 45.70
CA VAL A 39 -15.45 -7.47 44.28
C VAL A 39 -13.97 -7.43 43.85
N VAL A 40 -13.42 -8.57 43.45
CA VAL A 40 -12.08 -8.65 42.86
C VAL A 40 -12.22 -8.23 41.39
N THR A 41 -11.93 -6.97 41.10
CA THR A 41 -11.56 -6.56 39.73
C THR A 41 -10.15 -7.06 39.47
N GLU A 42 -9.99 -7.98 38.52
CA GLU A 42 -8.67 -8.37 38.00
C GLU A 42 -7.95 -7.11 37.50
N ALA A 43 -6.86 -6.76 38.16
CA ALA A 43 -5.99 -5.67 37.74
C ALA A 43 -5.30 -6.07 36.43
N ALA A 44 -5.36 -5.18 35.44
CA ALA A 44 -4.57 -5.29 34.22
C ALA A 44 -3.08 -5.47 34.57
N PRO A 45 -2.32 -6.27 33.81
CA PRO A 45 -0.89 -6.47 34.08
C PRO A 45 -0.15 -5.12 34.00
N PRO A 46 0.90 -4.92 34.83
CA PRO A 46 1.63 -3.66 34.84
C PRO A 46 2.26 -3.40 33.48
N LEU A 47 2.07 -2.19 32.96
CA LEU A 47 2.80 -1.64 31.82
C LEU A 47 4.29 -1.81 32.06
N VAL A 48 4.91 -2.75 31.34
CA VAL A 48 6.36 -2.90 31.34
C VAL A 48 6.90 -1.71 30.55
N SER A 49 7.36 -0.68 31.27
CA SER A 49 8.11 0.42 30.67
C SER A 49 9.38 -0.16 30.04
N ALA A 50 9.42 -0.21 28.70
CA ALA A 50 10.63 -0.57 27.99
C ALA A 50 11.73 0.45 28.36
N PRO A 51 12.98 0.00 28.62
CA PRO A 51 14.07 0.93 28.89
C PRO A 51 14.29 1.80 27.66
N ARG A 52 14.16 3.13 27.81
CA ARG A 52 14.60 4.12 26.81
C ARG A 52 16.11 3.91 26.58
N ARG A 53 16.47 3.07 25.62
CA ARG A 53 17.82 3.09 25.05
C ARG A 53 17.94 4.40 24.31
N ARG A 54 18.78 5.31 24.80
CA ARG A 54 19.32 6.38 23.96
C ARG A 54 20.06 5.70 22.82
N GLY A 55 19.44 5.64 21.64
CA GLY A 55 20.13 5.30 20.41
C GLY A 55 21.30 6.26 20.20
N GLY A 56 22.38 5.79 19.59
CA GLY A 56 23.44 6.70 19.14
C GLY A 56 22.81 7.78 18.25
N ALA A 57 23.29 9.01 18.37
CA ALA A 57 22.91 10.07 17.45
C ALA A 57 23.15 9.57 16.00
N ASP A 58 22.16 9.77 15.13
CA ASP A 58 22.19 9.47 13.68
C ASP A 58 21.85 8.04 13.22
N GLU A 59 20.85 7.37 13.81
CA GLU A 59 20.36 6.08 13.29
C GLU A 59 18.91 6.14 12.77
N LEU A 60 18.68 6.84 11.65
CA LEU A 60 17.38 6.87 10.97
C LEU A 60 16.91 5.43 10.67
N VAL A 61 15.75 5.06 11.22
CA VAL A 61 15.20 3.70 11.16
C VAL A 61 14.36 3.41 9.92
N ALA A 62 13.99 4.43 9.15
CA ALA A 62 13.13 4.35 7.97
C ALA A 62 13.56 3.23 7.00
N TRP A 63 14.86 2.98 6.88
CA TRP A 63 15.46 2.05 5.92
C TRP A 63 16.03 0.78 6.56
N LYS A 64 15.62 0.47 7.80
CA LYS A 64 16.16 -0.65 8.58
C LYS A 64 15.08 -1.66 8.88
N SER A 65 15.48 -2.94 8.90
CA SER A 65 14.59 -4.02 9.28
C SER A 65 14.08 -3.86 10.71
N ILE A 66 12.76 -3.96 10.87
CA ILE A 66 12.16 -4.11 12.18
C ILE A 66 12.53 -5.49 12.74
N ARG A 67 12.99 -5.53 13.99
CA ARG A 67 13.53 -6.77 14.59
C ARG A 67 12.46 -7.66 15.20
N GLN A 68 11.36 -7.05 15.64
CA GLN A 68 10.27 -7.75 16.32
C GLN A 68 9.17 -8.06 15.33
N GLU A 69 8.68 -9.29 15.35
CA GLU A 69 7.66 -9.73 14.39
C GLU A 69 6.25 -9.16 14.66
N ARG A 70 6.02 -8.75 15.91
CA ARG A 70 4.76 -8.16 16.34
C ARG A 70 4.93 -7.32 17.59
N TRP A 71 4.07 -6.34 17.76
CA TRP A 71 3.93 -5.56 18.98
C TRP A 71 2.56 -4.92 19.04
N GLU A 72 2.05 -4.69 20.25
CA GLU A 72 0.86 -3.90 20.51
C GLU A 72 0.98 -3.20 21.87
N GLY A 73 0.50 -1.96 21.97
CA GLY A 73 0.47 -1.22 23.22
C GLY A 73 -0.15 0.16 23.10
N ALA A 74 -0.50 0.74 24.25
CA ALA A 74 -0.92 2.14 24.33
C ALA A 74 0.24 3.05 23.90
N LEU A 75 -0.08 4.10 23.13
CA LEU A 75 0.88 5.10 22.68
C LEU A 75 0.86 6.32 23.61
N GLU A 76 2.02 6.91 23.84
CA GLU A 76 2.14 8.19 24.55
C GLU A 76 1.73 9.31 23.59
N VAL A 77 0.64 10.01 23.91
CA VAL A 77 0.09 11.08 23.07
C VAL A 77 0.57 12.44 23.56
N GLU A 78 1.14 13.21 22.66
CA GLU A 78 1.45 14.63 22.83
C GLU A 78 0.45 15.47 22.03
N GLY A 79 -0.01 16.59 22.58
CA GLY A 79 -1.07 17.41 21.98
C GLY A 79 -2.47 16.87 22.32
N ASN A 80 -3.46 17.19 21.48
CA ASN A 80 -4.86 16.80 21.71
C ASN A 80 -5.43 16.10 20.48
N LEU A 81 -5.60 14.78 20.57
CA LEU A 81 -6.32 14.02 19.55
C LEU A 81 -7.80 14.43 19.55
N PRO A 82 -8.40 14.71 18.38
CA PRO A 82 -9.81 15.06 18.32
C PRO A 82 -10.69 13.91 18.81
N LEU A 83 -11.66 14.19 19.68
CA LEU A 83 -12.56 13.15 20.24
C LEU A 83 -13.44 12.46 19.19
N TRP A 84 -13.65 13.10 18.03
CA TRP A 84 -14.41 12.51 16.93
C TRP A 84 -13.58 11.55 16.07
N LEU A 85 -12.26 11.54 16.22
CA LEU A 85 -11.36 10.64 15.49
C LEU A 85 -11.46 9.24 16.11
N ASP A 86 -12.42 8.45 15.62
CA ASP A 86 -12.73 7.11 16.11
C ASP A 86 -12.67 6.10 14.97
N GLY A 87 -11.67 5.24 15.03
CA GLY A 87 -11.37 4.26 13.99
C GLY A 87 -9.93 3.84 14.00
N THR A 88 -9.52 3.20 12.91
CA THR A 88 -8.22 2.54 12.80
C THR A 88 -7.53 3.00 11.52
N TYR A 89 -6.36 3.63 11.68
CA TYR A 89 -5.43 3.90 10.60
C TYR A 89 -4.52 2.68 10.40
N LEU A 90 -4.42 2.22 9.16
CA LEU A 90 -3.51 1.16 8.75
C LEU A 90 -2.51 1.72 7.75
N ARG A 91 -1.23 1.39 7.93
CA ARG A 91 -0.17 1.65 6.95
C ARG A 91 0.51 0.33 6.63
N ASN A 92 0.60 0.03 5.34
CA ASN A 92 1.34 -1.11 4.82
C ASN A 92 2.64 -0.64 4.15
N GLY A 93 3.59 -1.54 4.01
CA GLY A 93 4.91 -1.19 3.50
C GLY A 93 5.94 -2.29 3.73
N PRO A 94 7.10 -2.20 3.07
CA PRO A 94 8.25 -3.02 3.41
C PRO A 94 8.73 -2.71 4.83
N GLY A 95 9.13 -3.73 5.59
CA GLY A 95 9.67 -3.52 6.94
C GLY A 95 10.77 -4.50 7.35
N LEU A 96 11.09 -5.47 6.50
CA LEU A 96 12.18 -6.41 6.70
C LEU A 96 12.99 -6.55 5.41
N TRP A 97 14.21 -6.03 5.40
CA TRP A 97 15.14 -6.10 4.26
C TRP A 97 16.33 -7.03 4.50
N ASP A 98 16.54 -7.47 5.74
CA ASP A 98 17.70 -8.27 6.13
C ASP A 98 17.23 -9.67 6.60
N LEU A 99 17.74 -10.72 5.96
CA LEU A 99 17.41 -12.12 6.18
C LEU A 99 18.70 -12.91 6.45
N GLY A 100 19.16 -12.93 7.70
CA GLY A 100 20.48 -13.49 8.02
C GLY A 100 21.57 -12.70 7.30
N ASP A 101 22.34 -13.37 6.44
CA ASP A 101 23.40 -12.73 5.63
C ASP A 101 22.90 -12.13 4.31
N TYR A 102 21.62 -12.32 3.98
CA TYR A 102 21.01 -11.78 2.78
C TYR A 102 20.40 -10.40 3.04
N GLY A 103 20.80 -9.39 2.27
CA GLY A 103 20.21 -8.06 2.32
C GLY A 103 19.61 -7.68 0.96
N PHE A 104 18.35 -7.28 0.97
CA PHE A 104 17.70 -6.70 -0.20
C PHE A 104 18.36 -5.38 -0.63
N ARG A 105 18.20 -5.01 -1.90
CA ARG A 105 18.83 -3.81 -2.50
C ARG A 105 17.85 -2.69 -2.82
N HIS A 106 16.56 -3.00 -2.93
CA HIS A 106 15.53 -2.03 -3.32
C HIS A 106 14.47 -1.85 -2.23
N LEU A 107 13.90 -0.64 -2.13
CA LEU A 107 12.84 -0.32 -1.18
C LEU A 107 11.68 -1.34 -1.27
N PHE A 108 11.19 -1.57 -2.48
CA PHE A 108 10.05 -2.45 -2.79
C PHE A 108 10.28 -3.96 -2.59
N ASP A 109 11.50 -4.41 -2.29
CA ASP A 109 11.73 -5.85 -2.08
C ASP A 109 11.50 -6.30 -0.63
N GLY A 110 11.48 -5.36 0.33
CA GLY A 110 11.36 -5.72 1.74
C GLY A 110 10.03 -6.40 2.06
N TYR A 111 10.04 -7.36 3.00
CA TYR A 111 8.82 -8.07 3.35
C TYR A 111 7.82 -7.18 4.10
N ALA A 112 6.56 -7.36 3.75
CA ALA A 112 5.45 -6.55 4.22
C ALA A 112 5.33 -6.54 5.75
N THR A 113 5.25 -5.34 6.31
CA THR A 113 4.96 -5.08 7.71
C THR A 113 3.78 -4.13 7.76
N LEU A 114 2.69 -4.56 8.38
CA LEU A 114 1.50 -3.75 8.62
C LEU A 114 1.63 -3.04 9.96
N VAL A 115 1.31 -1.76 10.01
CA VAL A 115 1.25 -0.96 11.26
C VAL A 115 -0.15 -0.40 11.38
N ARG A 116 -0.63 -0.38 12.62
CA ARG A 116 -1.94 0.09 13.01
C ARG A 116 -1.81 1.19 14.06
N VAL A 117 -2.67 2.20 13.96
CA VAL A 117 -2.98 3.10 15.06
C VAL A 117 -4.50 3.18 15.20
N SER A 118 -5.03 2.67 16.31
CA SER A 118 -6.45 2.80 16.64
C SER A 118 -6.65 3.99 17.55
N PHE A 119 -7.57 4.86 17.16
CA PHE A 119 -7.95 6.07 17.88
C PHE A 119 -9.31 5.86 18.55
N ARG A 120 -9.42 6.32 19.80
CA ARG A 120 -10.68 6.28 20.55
C ARG A 120 -10.64 7.25 21.73
N ASP A 121 -11.65 8.10 21.85
CA ASP A 121 -11.85 8.98 23.02
C ASP A 121 -10.59 9.80 23.39
N GLY A 122 -9.84 10.27 22.38
CA GLY A 122 -8.59 11.01 22.57
C GLY A 122 -7.35 10.16 22.93
N HIS A 123 -7.49 8.84 22.95
CA HIS A 123 -6.40 7.88 23.16
C HIS A 123 -5.99 7.18 21.86
N ALA A 124 -4.76 6.65 21.84
CA ALA A 124 -4.23 5.88 20.73
C ALA A 124 -3.59 4.56 21.19
N VAL A 125 -3.87 3.48 20.46
CA VAL A 125 -3.22 2.17 20.62
C VAL A 125 -2.51 1.83 19.32
N GLY A 126 -1.23 1.53 19.39
CA GLY A 126 -0.40 1.16 18.26
C GLY A 126 -0.20 -0.34 18.20
N ALA A 127 -0.05 -0.88 16.99
CA ALA A 127 0.40 -2.23 16.77
C ALA A 127 1.20 -2.35 15.47
N HIS A 128 2.03 -3.37 15.35
CA HIS A 128 2.59 -3.78 14.06
C HIS A 128 2.66 -5.29 13.96
N ARG A 129 2.70 -5.80 12.72
CA ARG A 129 2.87 -7.22 12.44
C ARG A 129 3.41 -7.48 11.03
N GLN A 130 4.27 -8.48 10.86
CA GLN A 130 4.64 -8.98 9.54
C GLN A 130 3.46 -9.72 8.90
N ILE A 131 3.24 -9.49 7.60
CA ILE A 131 2.26 -10.27 6.86
C ILE A 131 2.86 -11.65 6.58
N GLU A 132 2.14 -12.70 6.96
CA GLU A 132 2.57 -14.08 6.84
C GLU A 132 2.32 -14.63 5.43
N SER A 133 2.92 -13.99 4.42
CA SER A 133 2.91 -14.46 3.03
C SER A 133 3.74 -15.74 2.86
N GLU A 134 3.52 -16.50 1.79
CA GLU A 134 4.38 -17.66 1.47
C GLU A 134 5.82 -17.22 1.21
N ALA A 135 6.02 -16.08 0.53
CA ALA A 135 7.33 -15.54 0.25
C ALA A 135 8.10 -15.22 1.55
N TYR A 136 7.46 -14.54 2.50
CA TYR A 136 8.05 -14.23 3.80
C TYR A 136 8.36 -15.51 4.61
N LYS A 137 7.38 -16.43 4.71
CA LYS A 137 7.54 -17.68 5.47
C LYS A 137 8.69 -18.53 4.92
N ALA A 138 8.74 -18.72 3.59
CA ALA A 138 9.81 -19.47 2.95
C ALA A 138 11.18 -18.82 3.16
N ALA A 139 11.27 -17.49 3.04
CA ALA A 139 12.52 -16.77 3.21
C ALA A 139 13.01 -16.76 4.66
N ARG A 140 12.10 -16.70 5.64
CA ARG A 140 12.39 -16.87 7.06
C ARG A 140 12.93 -18.25 7.37
N GLU A 141 12.31 -19.30 6.82
CA GLU A 141 12.73 -20.69 7.01
C GLU A 141 14.12 -20.97 6.41
N HIS A 142 14.38 -20.45 5.20
CA HIS A 142 15.60 -20.78 4.46
C HIS A 142 16.74 -19.75 4.62
N GLY A 143 16.48 -18.61 5.28
CA GLY A 143 17.45 -17.53 5.48
C GLY A 143 17.93 -16.87 4.18
N LYS A 144 17.12 -16.87 3.12
CA LYS A 144 17.47 -16.33 1.80
C LYS A 144 16.23 -16.05 0.96
N LEU A 145 16.41 -15.33 -0.15
CA LEU A 145 15.37 -15.10 -1.13
C LEU A 145 14.87 -16.41 -1.78
N CYS A 146 13.56 -16.66 -1.70
CA CYS A 146 12.90 -17.86 -2.25
C CYS A 146 11.95 -17.57 -3.42
N TYR A 147 11.42 -16.34 -3.52
CA TYR A 147 10.48 -15.92 -4.56
C TYR A 147 11.01 -14.75 -5.37
N ARG A 148 10.38 -14.48 -6.50
CA ARG A 148 10.73 -13.38 -7.40
C ARG A 148 10.13 -12.07 -6.86
N GLU A 149 10.96 -11.16 -6.35
CA GLU A 149 10.53 -9.86 -5.81
C GLU A 149 10.59 -8.77 -6.89
N PHE A 150 10.58 -7.49 -6.52
CA PHE A 150 10.56 -6.38 -7.46
C PHE A 150 11.87 -6.29 -8.28
N SER A 151 13.03 -6.22 -7.60
CA SER A 151 14.34 -6.03 -8.23
C SER A 151 15.25 -7.27 -8.19
N GLU A 152 14.81 -8.33 -7.50
CA GLU A 152 15.65 -9.50 -7.20
C GLU A 152 14.97 -10.83 -7.47
N VAL A 153 15.80 -11.84 -7.80
CA VAL A 153 15.35 -13.19 -8.08
C VAL A 153 16.23 -14.23 -7.41
N PRO A 154 15.67 -15.39 -7.01
CA PRO A 154 16.44 -16.46 -6.42
C PRO A 154 17.53 -16.94 -7.41
N LYS A 155 18.80 -16.92 -6.99
CA LYS A 155 19.90 -17.38 -7.84
C LYS A 155 19.74 -18.87 -8.15
N PRO A 156 19.68 -19.29 -9.43
CA PRO A 156 19.60 -20.71 -9.77
C PRO A 156 20.91 -21.42 -9.40
N GLY A 157 20.81 -22.54 -8.69
CA GLY A 157 21.98 -23.36 -8.33
C GLY A 157 22.47 -24.27 -9.47
N SER A 158 21.69 -24.39 -10.54
CA SER A 158 21.98 -25.22 -11.72
C SER A 158 21.14 -24.81 -12.95
N PHE A 159 21.51 -25.26 -14.14
CA PHE A 159 20.70 -25.05 -15.36
C PHE A 159 19.29 -25.65 -15.26
N THR A 160 19.13 -26.80 -14.61
CA THR A 160 17.81 -27.40 -14.38
C THR A 160 16.93 -26.56 -13.47
N SER A 161 17.53 -25.95 -12.43
CA SER A 161 16.80 -25.00 -11.56
C SER A 161 16.40 -23.73 -12.31
N PHE A 162 17.21 -23.26 -13.26
CA PHE A 162 16.85 -22.15 -14.13
C PHE A 162 15.65 -22.46 -15.03
N ILE A 163 15.62 -23.65 -15.67
CA ILE A 163 14.45 -24.09 -16.45
C ILE A 163 13.20 -24.20 -15.56
N GLY A 164 13.34 -24.74 -14.34
CA GLY A 164 12.24 -24.79 -13.36
C GLY A 164 11.74 -23.41 -12.95
N GLN A 165 12.64 -22.43 -12.77
CA GLN A 165 12.28 -21.04 -12.49
C GLN A 165 11.53 -20.38 -13.66
N LEU A 166 11.88 -20.72 -14.91
CA LEU A 166 11.15 -20.24 -16.08
C LEU A 166 9.74 -20.84 -16.17
N ALA A 167 9.61 -22.15 -16.00
CA ALA A 167 8.30 -22.82 -16.01
C ALA A 167 7.37 -22.30 -14.88
N SER A 168 7.94 -22.04 -13.70
CA SER A 168 7.21 -21.43 -12.58
C SER A 168 6.85 -19.96 -12.83
N LEU A 169 7.64 -19.21 -13.60
CA LEU A 169 7.29 -17.84 -14.00
C LEU A 169 6.07 -17.84 -14.93
N PHE A 170 6.04 -18.70 -15.94
CA PHE A 170 4.91 -18.80 -16.87
C PHE A 170 3.62 -19.29 -16.21
N SER A 171 3.71 -20.15 -15.20
CA SER A 171 2.56 -20.57 -14.40
C SER A 171 2.20 -19.59 -13.27
N GLY A 172 3.03 -18.56 -13.04
CA GLY A 172 2.87 -17.60 -11.95
C GLY A 172 3.26 -18.12 -10.56
N SER A 173 3.65 -19.39 -10.42
CA SER A 173 3.94 -19.99 -9.11
C SER A 173 5.19 -19.42 -8.43
N SER A 174 6.15 -18.89 -9.20
CA SER A 174 7.35 -18.21 -8.68
C SER A 174 7.15 -16.72 -8.39
N LEU A 175 5.99 -16.15 -8.74
CA LEU A 175 5.66 -14.78 -8.39
C LEU A 175 5.45 -14.66 -6.88
N THR A 176 5.97 -13.57 -6.33
CA THR A 176 5.82 -13.26 -4.92
C THR A 176 4.36 -13.00 -4.55
N ASP A 177 4.01 -13.35 -3.32
CA ASP A 177 2.80 -12.90 -2.62
C ASP A 177 3.15 -11.91 -1.49
N ASN A 178 4.34 -11.28 -1.55
CA ASN A 178 4.77 -10.20 -0.68
C ASN A 178 3.89 -8.95 -0.88
N SER A 179 2.77 -8.89 -0.18
CA SER A 179 1.77 -7.83 -0.26
C SER A 179 2.22 -6.56 0.50
N ASN A 180 3.35 -5.98 0.13
CA ASN A 180 3.99 -4.87 0.85
C ASN A 180 3.62 -3.48 0.33
N THR A 181 2.76 -3.37 -0.68
CA THR A 181 2.51 -2.13 -1.41
C THR A 181 1.27 -1.42 -0.88
N GLY A 182 0.09 -1.88 -1.29
CA GLY A 182 -1.19 -1.25 -0.97
C GLY A 182 -1.84 -1.82 0.29
N VAL A 183 -2.71 -1.03 0.93
CA VAL A 183 -3.72 -1.53 1.87
C VAL A 183 -5.03 -0.81 1.59
N VAL A 184 -6.12 -1.56 1.41
CA VAL A 184 -7.43 -1.01 1.05
C VAL A 184 -8.53 -1.67 1.87
N ARG A 185 -9.56 -0.90 2.23
CA ARG A 185 -10.79 -1.42 2.81
C ARG A 185 -11.82 -1.60 1.69
N LEU A 186 -12.32 -2.82 1.51
CA LEU A 186 -13.40 -3.13 0.59
C LEU A 186 -14.74 -2.57 1.09
N GLY A 187 -15.70 -2.39 0.18
CA GLY A 187 -17.05 -1.92 0.52
C GLY A 187 -17.81 -2.83 1.50
N ASP A 188 -17.42 -4.10 1.62
CA ASP A 188 -17.96 -5.05 2.60
C ASP A 188 -17.20 -5.09 3.94
N GLY A 189 -16.21 -4.20 4.12
CA GLY A 189 -15.44 -4.07 5.36
C GLY A 189 -14.18 -4.93 5.43
N ARG A 190 -13.97 -5.89 4.54
CA ARG A 190 -12.71 -6.65 4.49
C ARG A 190 -11.53 -5.74 4.16
N VAL A 191 -10.37 -5.99 4.75
CA VAL A 191 -9.14 -5.24 4.45
C VAL A 191 -8.18 -6.11 3.67
N LEU A 192 -7.70 -5.59 2.54
CA LEU A 192 -6.75 -6.25 1.66
C LEU A 192 -5.41 -5.53 1.68
N CYS A 193 -4.34 -6.28 1.89
CA CYS A 193 -2.99 -5.86 1.54
C CYS A 193 -2.66 -6.34 0.12
N LEU A 194 -1.97 -5.50 -0.66
CA LEU A 194 -1.77 -5.71 -2.09
C LEU A 194 -0.30 -5.55 -2.48
N THR A 195 0.08 -6.23 -3.55
CA THR A 195 1.20 -5.89 -4.43
C THR A 195 0.72 -5.99 -5.88
N GLU A 196 1.61 -5.82 -6.86
CA GLU A 196 1.25 -5.87 -8.29
C GLU A 196 0.99 -7.28 -8.82
N THR A 197 1.23 -8.33 -8.02
CA THR A 197 0.85 -9.69 -8.37
C THR A 197 -0.56 -9.98 -7.87
N VAL A 198 -1.37 -10.66 -8.69
CA VAL A 198 -2.71 -11.09 -8.26
C VAL A 198 -2.60 -12.00 -7.02
N LYS A 199 -1.59 -12.88 -7.01
CA LYS A 199 -1.26 -13.80 -5.91
C LYS A 199 -0.98 -13.07 -4.57
N GLY A 200 -0.44 -11.85 -4.62
CA GLY A 200 -0.14 -11.04 -3.44
C GLY A 200 -1.30 -10.19 -2.95
N SER A 201 -2.54 -10.63 -3.20
CA SER A 201 -3.74 -10.07 -2.57
C SER A 201 -4.02 -10.88 -1.29
N ILE A 202 -3.88 -10.26 -0.11
CA ILE A 202 -3.99 -10.93 1.18
C ILE A 202 -5.01 -10.22 2.06
N VAL A 203 -5.95 -10.98 2.64
CA VAL A 203 -6.90 -10.49 3.63
C VAL A 203 -6.23 -10.43 5.00
N VAL A 204 -6.40 -9.31 5.68
CA VAL A 204 -5.91 -9.10 7.05
C VAL A 204 -7.05 -8.68 7.98
N ASP A 205 -6.92 -9.04 9.25
CA ASP A 205 -7.77 -8.52 10.31
C ASP A 205 -7.30 -7.11 10.71
N PRO A 206 -8.14 -6.07 10.60
CA PRO A 206 -7.71 -4.69 10.87
C PRO A 206 -7.51 -4.39 12.36
N ASP A 207 -8.00 -5.21 13.28
CA ASP A 207 -7.86 -5.04 14.72
C ASP A 207 -6.64 -5.80 15.26
N THR A 208 -6.46 -7.06 14.86
CA THR A 208 -5.36 -7.92 15.35
C THR A 208 -4.12 -7.93 14.45
N LEU A 209 -4.25 -7.45 13.21
CA LEU A 209 -3.26 -7.56 12.14
C LEU A 209 -2.91 -9.01 11.75
N ASP A 210 -3.74 -9.99 12.14
CA ASP A 210 -3.60 -11.37 11.68
C ASP A 210 -3.70 -11.43 10.15
N THR A 211 -2.80 -12.22 9.55
CA THR A 211 -2.95 -12.64 8.15
C THR A 211 -4.03 -13.71 8.10
N VAL A 212 -5.19 -13.40 7.50
CA VAL A 212 -6.36 -14.30 7.53
C VAL A 212 -6.22 -15.36 6.45
N ASN A 213 -6.19 -14.93 5.18
CA ASN A 213 -6.07 -15.82 4.03
C ASN A 213 -5.66 -15.02 2.79
N LYS A 214 -5.30 -15.75 1.73
CA LYS A 214 -5.18 -15.17 0.39
C LYS A 214 -6.56 -14.75 -0.11
N PHE A 215 -6.62 -13.60 -0.78
CA PHE A 215 -7.81 -13.17 -1.50
C PHE A 215 -7.81 -13.82 -2.88
N GLU A 216 -8.70 -14.80 -3.07
CA GLU A 216 -8.84 -15.50 -4.35
C GLU A 216 -9.96 -14.85 -5.16
N TYR A 217 -9.61 -14.38 -6.35
CA TYR A 217 -10.60 -13.94 -7.34
C TYR A 217 -11.26 -15.18 -7.98
N GLU A 218 -12.59 -15.20 -8.01
CA GLU A 218 -13.39 -16.34 -8.49
C GLU A 218 -13.64 -16.31 -10.01
N ASP A 219 -13.21 -15.23 -10.67
CA ASP A 219 -13.38 -15.02 -12.10
C ASP A 219 -12.31 -15.73 -12.98
N LYS A 220 -12.52 -15.65 -14.29
CA LYS A 220 -11.62 -16.20 -15.32
C LYS A 220 -10.91 -15.12 -16.15
N LEU A 221 -10.85 -13.88 -15.66
CA LEU A 221 -10.22 -12.78 -16.41
C LEU A 221 -8.70 -13.00 -16.56
N GLY A 222 -8.13 -13.92 -15.76
CA GLY A 222 -6.72 -14.27 -15.82
C GLY A 222 -5.85 -13.12 -15.33
N GLY A 223 -4.64 -13.06 -15.87
CA GLY A 223 -3.62 -12.09 -15.47
C GLY A 223 -2.81 -12.58 -14.26
N LEU A 224 -1.50 -12.47 -14.38
CA LEU A 224 -0.57 -12.74 -13.26
C LEU A 224 -0.34 -11.49 -12.40
N ILE A 225 -0.64 -10.33 -12.99
CA ILE A 225 -0.39 -9.01 -12.43
C ILE A 225 -1.62 -8.12 -12.59
N HIS A 226 -1.73 -7.13 -11.72
CA HIS A 226 -2.75 -6.09 -11.72
C HIS A 226 -2.15 -4.78 -11.21
N SER A 227 -2.90 -3.68 -11.34
CA SER A 227 -2.54 -2.43 -10.67
C SER A 227 -2.49 -2.62 -9.15
N ALA A 228 -1.49 -2.05 -8.49
CA ALA A 228 -1.40 -2.04 -7.02
C ALA A 228 -2.42 -1.10 -6.36
N HIS A 229 -3.02 -0.20 -7.14
CA HIS A 229 -3.98 0.81 -6.69
C HIS A 229 -5.35 0.58 -7.32
N PRO A 230 -6.09 -0.44 -6.87
CA PRO A 230 -7.49 -0.52 -7.23
C PRO A 230 -8.25 0.66 -6.64
N ILE A 231 -9.26 1.13 -7.38
CA ILE A 231 -10.14 2.18 -6.87
C ILE A 231 -11.34 1.54 -6.19
N VAL A 232 -11.44 1.75 -4.89
CA VAL A 232 -12.45 1.14 -4.04
C VAL A 232 -13.43 2.20 -3.54
N THR A 233 -14.71 1.90 -3.67
CA THR A 233 -15.85 2.65 -3.16
C THR A 233 -16.69 1.73 -2.28
N ASP A 234 -17.71 2.26 -1.62
CA ASP A 234 -18.62 1.47 -0.78
C ASP A 234 -19.32 0.33 -1.55
N THR A 235 -19.41 0.44 -2.87
CA THR A 235 -20.18 -0.51 -3.70
C THR A 235 -19.35 -1.24 -4.74
N LYS A 236 -18.21 -0.67 -5.16
CA LYS A 236 -17.40 -1.17 -6.28
C LYS A 236 -15.92 -1.13 -5.99
N PHE A 237 -15.23 -2.12 -6.53
CA PHE A 237 -13.78 -2.18 -6.69
C PHE A 237 -13.47 -2.15 -8.19
N TRP A 238 -12.55 -1.31 -8.62
CA TRP A 238 -12.09 -1.20 -10.00
C TRP A 238 -10.59 -1.50 -10.07
N THR A 239 -10.16 -2.25 -11.08
CA THR A 239 -8.74 -2.50 -11.31
C THR A 239 -8.42 -2.62 -12.80
N LEU A 240 -7.14 -2.49 -13.12
CA LEU A 240 -6.58 -2.75 -14.43
C LEU A 240 -5.72 -4.00 -14.38
N ILE A 241 -5.90 -4.87 -15.36
CA ILE A 241 -5.14 -6.11 -15.53
C ILE A 241 -4.34 -5.99 -16.83
N PRO A 242 -3.01 -5.77 -16.75
CA PRO A 242 -2.15 -5.78 -17.93
C PRO A 242 -2.15 -7.15 -18.61
N ASP A 243 -2.35 -7.15 -19.92
CA ASP A 243 -2.26 -8.36 -20.76
C ASP A 243 -0.91 -8.35 -21.49
N LEU A 244 -0.01 -9.22 -21.04
CA LEU A 244 1.33 -9.36 -21.60
C LEU A 244 1.36 -10.22 -22.88
N ILE A 245 0.29 -10.96 -23.18
CA ILE A 245 0.18 -11.84 -24.36
C ILE A 245 -0.39 -11.06 -25.53
N ARG A 246 -1.48 -10.32 -25.29
CA ARG A 246 -2.03 -9.33 -26.22
C ARG A 246 -1.81 -7.96 -25.59
N PRO A 247 -0.76 -7.21 -25.99
CA PRO A 247 -0.40 -5.95 -25.35
C PRO A 247 -1.59 -4.99 -25.19
N GLY A 248 -1.95 -4.73 -23.94
CA GLY A 248 -3.07 -3.88 -23.57
C GLY A 248 -3.50 -4.09 -22.12
N TYR A 249 -4.68 -3.59 -21.78
CA TYR A 249 -5.21 -3.59 -20.42
C TYR A 249 -6.67 -4.02 -20.43
N VAL A 250 -7.02 -4.97 -19.56
CA VAL A 250 -8.40 -5.29 -19.24
C VAL A 250 -8.85 -4.41 -18.09
N VAL A 251 -9.99 -3.73 -18.27
CA VAL A 251 -10.68 -3.00 -17.21
C VAL A 251 -11.66 -3.95 -16.55
N ALA A 252 -11.51 -4.14 -15.24
CA ALA A 252 -12.31 -5.06 -14.47
C ALA A 252 -12.97 -4.35 -13.27
N ARG A 253 -14.16 -4.82 -12.91
CA ARG A 253 -14.94 -4.30 -11.78
C ARG A 253 -15.46 -5.44 -10.91
N MET A 254 -15.43 -5.28 -9.61
CA MET A 254 -15.99 -6.22 -8.64
C MET A 254 -16.97 -5.48 -7.72
N ASP A 255 -18.09 -6.13 -7.42
CA ASP A 255 -19.09 -5.59 -6.49
C ASP A 255 -18.67 -5.85 -5.05
N ALA A 256 -19.03 -4.95 -4.13
CA ALA A 256 -18.80 -5.17 -2.70
C ALA A 256 -19.49 -6.48 -2.25
N GLY A 257 -18.79 -7.28 -1.43
CA GLY A 257 -19.26 -8.60 -1.00
C GLY A 257 -18.95 -9.73 -1.98
N SER A 258 -18.47 -9.43 -3.18
CA SER A 258 -18.08 -10.44 -4.19
C SER A 258 -16.56 -10.64 -4.22
N ASN A 259 -16.15 -11.79 -4.76
CA ASN A 259 -14.78 -12.07 -5.19
C ASN A 259 -14.69 -12.26 -6.72
N GLU A 260 -15.79 -12.09 -7.45
CA GLU A 260 -15.86 -12.25 -8.90
C GLU A 260 -15.73 -10.89 -9.58
N ARG A 261 -14.61 -10.67 -10.29
CA ARG A 261 -14.48 -9.49 -11.16
C ARG A 261 -15.19 -9.72 -12.49
N GLN A 262 -15.92 -8.69 -12.91
CA GLN A 262 -16.59 -8.60 -14.19
C GLN A 262 -15.71 -7.88 -15.20
N PHE A 263 -15.64 -8.42 -16.42
CA PHE A 263 -15.06 -7.73 -17.57
C PHE A 263 -15.90 -6.50 -17.90
N VAL A 264 -15.27 -5.32 -17.95
CA VAL A 264 -15.92 -4.08 -18.38
C VAL A 264 -15.55 -3.77 -19.82
N GLY A 265 -14.26 -3.82 -20.13
CA GLY A 265 -13.76 -3.50 -21.46
C GLY A 265 -12.27 -3.77 -21.56
N ARG A 266 -11.71 -3.52 -22.74
CA ARG A 266 -10.29 -3.68 -23.01
C ARG A 266 -9.76 -2.50 -23.82
N VAL A 267 -8.56 -2.07 -23.47
CA VAL A 267 -7.76 -1.11 -24.25
C VAL A 267 -6.58 -1.87 -24.85
N ASP A 268 -6.40 -1.78 -26.16
CA ASP A 268 -5.21 -2.29 -26.84
C ASP A 268 -4.13 -1.20 -26.86
N CYS A 269 -2.86 -1.59 -26.70
CA CYS A 269 -1.75 -0.66 -26.79
C CYS A 269 -1.64 -0.04 -28.19
N ARG A 270 -1.41 1.27 -28.25
CA ARG A 270 -1.22 1.96 -29.53
C ARG A 270 0.19 1.84 -30.08
N GLY A 271 1.18 1.58 -29.22
CA GLY A 271 2.58 1.43 -29.61
C GLY A 271 3.33 0.42 -28.75
N GLY A 272 4.55 0.08 -29.17
CA GLY A 272 5.49 -0.74 -28.39
C GLY A 272 5.20 -2.25 -28.37
N PRO A 273 6.13 -3.05 -27.81
CA PRO A 273 6.05 -4.52 -27.85
C PRO A 273 5.26 -5.15 -26.70
N ALA A 274 4.84 -4.36 -25.71
CA ALA A 274 4.24 -4.80 -24.45
C ALA A 274 3.44 -3.64 -23.83
N PRO A 275 2.52 -3.91 -22.89
CA PRO A 275 1.83 -2.83 -22.21
C PRO A 275 2.82 -1.97 -21.39
N GLY A 276 2.49 -0.70 -21.28
CA GLY A 276 3.07 0.21 -20.30
C GLY A 276 2.90 -0.35 -18.89
N TRP A 277 3.83 -0.02 -18.01
CA TRP A 277 3.64 -0.24 -16.59
C TRP A 277 2.48 0.62 -16.11
N VAL A 278 1.55 0.02 -15.35
CA VAL A 278 0.41 0.73 -14.77
C VAL A 278 0.34 0.44 -13.28
N HIS A 279 0.92 1.33 -12.49
CA HIS A 279 0.91 1.22 -11.04
C HIS A 279 -0.45 1.64 -10.47
N SER A 280 -0.99 2.76 -10.95
CA SER A 280 -2.32 3.29 -10.63
C SER A 280 -3.00 3.89 -11.86
N PHE A 281 -4.28 4.23 -11.72
CA PHE A 281 -5.11 4.84 -12.76
C PHE A 281 -6.25 5.62 -12.09
N PRO A 282 -6.79 6.69 -12.70
CA PRO A 282 -7.92 7.40 -12.13
C PRO A 282 -9.26 7.01 -12.78
N ILE A 283 -10.35 7.30 -12.08
CA ILE A 283 -11.72 7.25 -12.61
C ILE A 283 -12.38 8.60 -12.40
N THR A 284 -13.40 8.92 -13.19
CA THR A 284 -14.36 10.00 -12.91
C THR A 284 -15.67 9.42 -12.40
N GLU A 285 -16.77 10.17 -12.39
CA GLU A 285 -18.11 9.63 -12.17
C GLU A 285 -18.45 8.55 -13.22
N ASN A 286 -18.28 8.88 -14.51
CA ASN A 286 -18.74 8.07 -15.63
C ASN A 286 -17.64 7.30 -16.39
N TYR A 287 -16.37 7.64 -16.18
CA TYR A 287 -15.27 7.13 -17.01
C TYR A 287 -14.15 6.48 -16.21
N VAL A 288 -13.45 5.54 -16.86
CA VAL A 288 -12.15 5.01 -16.42
C VAL A 288 -11.09 5.56 -17.36
N VAL A 289 -10.01 6.12 -16.83
CA VAL A 289 -8.87 6.55 -17.63
C VAL A 289 -7.78 5.49 -17.53
N VAL A 290 -7.38 4.91 -18.65
CA VAL A 290 -6.31 3.92 -18.74
C VAL A 290 -5.06 4.63 -19.28
N PRO A 291 -4.02 4.82 -18.46
CA PRO A 291 -2.76 5.43 -18.90
C PRO A 291 -1.89 4.41 -19.64
N GLU A 292 -1.29 4.82 -20.75
CA GLU A 292 -0.28 4.05 -21.48
C GLU A 292 1.06 4.82 -21.47
N MET A 293 1.93 4.47 -20.51
CA MET A 293 3.27 5.04 -20.39
C MET A 293 4.28 4.33 -21.30
N PRO A 294 5.34 5.03 -21.74
CA PRO A 294 6.42 4.45 -22.55
C PRO A 294 7.41 3.61 -21.73
N LEU A 295 7.30 3.60 -20.40
CA LEU A 295 7.96 2.62 -19.53
C LEU A 295 7.17 1.30 -19.57
N ARG A 296 7.61 0.33 -20.38
CA ARG A 296 6.85 -0.89 -20.69
C ARG A 296 7.42 -2.14 -20.06
N TYR A 297 6.60 -3.13 -19.80
CA TYR A 297 7.07 -4.46 -19.39
C TYR A 297 8.02 -5.05 -20.45
N CYS A 298 9.09 -5.73 -20.03
CA CYS A 298 10.06 -6.32 -20.93
C CYS A 298 10.23 -7.82 -20.65
N ALA A 299 9.66 -8.65 -21.54
CA ALA A 299 9.76 -10.10 -21.45
C ALA A 299 11.22 -10.59 -21.49
N ALA A 300 12.08 -9.96 -22.29
CA ALA A 300 13.50 -10.31 -22.35
C ALA A 300 14.21 -10.08 -21.01
N ASN A 301 13.93 -8.96 -20.34
CA ASN A 301 14.50 -8.67 -19.01
C ASN A 301 13.96 -9.64 -17.95
N LEU A 302 12.66 -9.97 -18.01
CA LEU A 302 12.07 -11.00 -17.14
C LEU A 302 12.76 -12.36 -17.30
N LEU A 303 13.13 -12.75 -18.52
CA LEU A 303 13.78 -14.03 -18.81
C LEU A 303 15.27 -14.05 -18.47
N ARG A 304 16.02 -12.96 -18.71
CA ARG A 304 17.48 -12.93 -18.54
C ARG A 304 17.95 -13.01 -17.10
N ALA A 305 17.08 -12.72 -16.14
CA ALA A 305 17.38 -12.78 -14.71
C ALA A 305 18.56 -11.91 -14.23
N GLU A 306 19.15 -11.08 -15.09
CA GLU A 306 20.29 -10.22 -14.79
C GLU A 306 19.84 -8.94 -14.07
N PRO A 307 20.67 -8.36 -13.16
CA PRO A 307 20.35 -7.14 -12.45
C PRO A 307 20.45 -5.92 -13.38
N THR A 308 19.51 -5.77 -14.32
CA THR A 308 19.32 -4.52 -15.05
C THR A 308 18.67 -3.48 -14.11
N PRO A 309 18.95 -2.17 -14.26
CA PRO A 309 18.39 -1.13 -13.39
C PRO A 309 16.86 -1.07 -13.39
N LEU A 310 16.23 -1.39 -14.52
CA LEU A 310 14.78 -1.44 -14.70
C LEU A 310 14.32 -2.90 -14.84
N TYR A 311 14.66 -3.76 -13.87
CA TYR A 311 14.60 -5.23 -13.94
C TYR A 311 13.43 -5.87 -14.74
N LYS A 312 12.23 -5.28 -14.69
CA LYS A 312 11.03 -5.78 -15.40
C LYS A 312 10.56 -4.88 -16.55
N PHE A 313 11.16 -3.71 -16.69
CA PHE A 313 10.72 -2.66 -17.58
C PHE A 313 11.80 -2.28 -18.59
N GLN A 314 11.37 -1.59 -19.64
CA GLN A 314 12.25 -0.93 -20.59
C GLN A 314 11.58 0.35 -21.07
N TRP A 315 12.38 1.41 -21.20
CA TRP A 315 11.93 2.70 -21.68
C TRP A 315 11.87 2.70 -23.22
N TYR A 316 10.69 2.99 -23.78
CA TYR A 316 10.41 3.08 -25.21
C TYR A 316 9.78 4.44 -25.55
N PRO A 317 10.54 5.54 -25.54
CA PRO A 317 9.97 6.88 -25.72
C PRO A 317 9.29 7.04 -27.09
N ASP A 318 9.83 6.39 -28.13
CA ASP A 318 9.29 6.42 -29.50
C ASP A 318 7.97 5.64 -29.65
N SER A 319 7.53 4.91 -28.62
CA SER A 319 6.24 4.20 -28.63
C SER A 319 5.03 5.10 -28.35
N GLY A 320 5.25 6.38 -28.08
CA GLY A 320 4.21 7.33 -27.69
C GLY A 320 3.73 7.14 -26.25
N SER A 321 2.94 8.09 -25.78
CA SER A 321 2.24 8.03 -24.49
C SER A 321 0.78 8.38 -24.73
N TYR A 322 -0.14 7.64 -24.12
CA TYR A 322 -1.56 7.77 -24.41
C TYR A 322 -2.42 7.79 -23.15
N MET A 323 -3.55 8.48 -23.23
CA MET A 323 -4.64 8.39 -22.27
C MET A 323 -5.88 7.86 -22.97
N HIS A 324 -6.40 6.72 -22.50
CA HIS A 324 -7.60 6.10 -23.04
C HIS A 324 -8.77 6.30 -22.08
N VAL A 325 -9.87 6.88 -22.56
CA VAL A 325 -11.06 7.11 -21.76
C VAL A 325 -12.11 6.06 -22.11
N MET A 326 -12.49 5.25 -21.13
CA MET A 326 -13.51 4.22 -21.25
C MET A 326 -14.77 4.61 -20.49
N CYS A 327 -15.93 4.53 -21.14
CA CYS A 327 -17.22 4.70 -20.49
C CYS A 327 -17.53 3.50 -19.58
N LYS A 328 -17.72 3.74 -18.27
CA LYS A 328 -18.00 2.67 -17.29
C LYS A 328 -19.27 1.87 -17.59
N ALA A 329 -20.27 2.52 -18.15
CA ALA A 329 -21.58 1.91 -18.40
C ALA A 329 -21.57 0.99 -19.62
N SER A 330 -20.85 1.37 -20.68
CA SER A 330 -20.84 0.63 -21.95
C SER A 330 -19.60 -0.24 -22.15
N GLY A 331 -18.50 0.04 -21.44
CA GLY A 331 -17.20 -0.59 -21.70
C GLY A 331 -16.49 -0.06 -22.95
N ASN A 332 -17.10 0.89 -23.67
CA ASN A 332 -16.54 1.44 -24.90
C ASN A 332 -15.48 2.50 -24.62
N ILE A 333 -14.43 2.50 -25.43
CA ILE A 333 -13.45 3.58 -25.48
C ILE A 333 -14.09 4.76 -26.21
N VAL A 334 -14.21 5.89 -25.52
CA VAL A 334 -14.80 7.12 -26.07
C VAL A 334 -13.75 8.13 -26.53
N ALA A 335 -12.54 8.04 -26.01
CA ALA A 335 -11.39 8.82 -26.46
C ALA A 335 -10.09 8.03 -26.29
N SER A 336 -9.12 8.29 -27.15
CA SER A 336 -7.75 7.80 -27.03
C SER A 336 -6.83 8.85 -27.63
N VAL A 337 -6.18 9.60 -26.75
CA VAL A 337 -5.38 10.76 -27.15
C VAL A 337 -3.91 10.52 -26.86
N GLU A 338 -3.03 10.99 -27.74
CA GLU A 338 -1.61 11.06 -27.48
C GLU A 338 -1.32 12.26 -26.56
N VAL A 339 -0.47 12.04 -25.55
CA VAL A 339 -0.07 13.06 -24.57
C VAL A 339 1.45 13.16 -24.53
N PRO A 340 2.02 14.27 -24.02
CA PRO A 340 3.45 14.35 -23.76
C PRO A 340 3.94 13.16 -22.92
N PRO A 341 5.17 12.67 -23.14
CA PRO A 341 5.73 11.59 -22.33
C PRO A 341 5.67 11.87 -20.84
N PHE A 342 5.35 10.85 -20.06
CA PHE A 342 5.24 10.94 -18.60
C PHE A 342 5.66 9.64 -17.93
N VAL A 343 6.05 9.76 -16.66
CA VAL A 343 6.24 8.64 -15.73
C VAL A 343 5.51 9.00 -14.45
N THR A 344 4.61 8.13 -13.99
CA THR A 344 3.89 8.30 -12.72
C THR A 344 3.67 6.96 -12.05
N PHE A 345 3.83 6.92 -10.72
CA PHE A 345 3.30 5.82 -9.90
C PHE A 345 1.83 6.10 -9.56
N HIS A 346 1.52 7.34 -9.15
CA HIS A 346 0.25 7.68 -8.52
C HIS A 346 -0.52 8.75 -9.29
N PHE A 347 -1.72 8.39 -9.75
CA PHE A 347 -2.77 9.36 -10.04
C PHE A 347 -3.40 9.85 -8.74
N ILE A 348 -3.59 11.17 -8.65
CA ILE A 348 -4.19 11.84 -7.49
C ILE A 348 -5.71 11.71 -7.56
N ASN A 349 -6.31 12.18 -8.67
CA ASN A 349 -7.75 12.11 -8.92
C ASN A 349 -8.04 12.38 -10.41
N ALA A 350 -9.29 12.18 -10.83
CA ALA A 350 -9.79 12.72 -12.10
C ALA A 350 -11.24 13.19 -11.98
N TYR A 351 -11.64 14.10 -12.86
CA TYR A 351 -13.01 14.60 -12.94
C TYR A 351 -13.39 15.00 -14.35
N GLU A 352 -14.69 15.22 -14.55
CA GLU A 352 -15.29 15.59 -15.82
C GLU A 352 -15.38 17.11 -15.94
N GLU A 353 -14.67 17.71 -16.91
CA GLU A 353 -14.86 19.10 -17.32
C GLU A 353 -16.17 19.19 -18.10
N LYS A 354 -17.02 20.16 -17.74
CA LYS A 354 -18.34 20.36 -18.34
C LYS A 354 -18.48 21.77 -18.92
N ASP A 355 -19.21 21.90 -20.02
CA ASP A 355 -19.63 23.19 -20.55
C ASP A 355 -20.80 23.81 -19.76
N GLU A 356 -21.24 25.01 -20.15
CA GLU A 356 -22.35 25.73 -19.51
C GLU A 356 -23.68 24.95 -19.57
N GLU A 357 -23.85 24.07 -20.56
CA GLU A 357 -25.01 23.18 -20.68
C GLU A 357 -24.87 21.87 -19.90
N GLY A 358 -23.75 21.66 -19.21
CA GLY A 358 -23.47 20.47 -18.40
C GLY A 358 -22.99 19.25 -19.19
N ARG A 359 -22.64 19.41 -20.46
CA ARG A 359 -22.08 18.32 -21.29
C ARG A 359 -20.60 18.16 -20.97
N VAL A 360 -20.14 16.93 -20.87
CA VAL A 360 -18.72 16.63 -20.62
C VAL A 360 -17.90 16.94 -21.87
N THR A 361 -16.95 17.87 -21.76
CA THR A 361 -16.08 18.33 -22.85
C THR A 361 -14.69 17.69 -22.79
N ALA A 362 -14.19 17.42 -21.60
CA ALA A 362 -12.90 16.81 -21.37
C ALA A 362 -12.86 16.05 -20.04
N ILE A 363 -11.84 15.20 -19.88
CA ILE A 363 -11.47 14.63 -18.58
C ILE A 363 -10.23 15.35 -18.08
N ILE A 364 -10.27 15.81 -16.84
CA ILE A 364 -9.09 16.31 -16.13
C ILE A 364 -8.56 15.19 -15.24
N ALA A 365 -7.28 14.85 -15.36
CA ALA A 365 -6.65 13.83 -14.53
C ALA A 365 -5.33 14.36 -13.95
N ASP A 366 -5.22 14.35 -12.63
CA ASP A 366 -4.03 14.83 -11.92
C ASP A 366 -3.19 13.65 -11.42
N CYS A 367 -1.86 13.78 -11.42
CA CYS A 367 -0.93 12.74 -10.97
C CYS A 367 0.36 13.32 -10.36
N CYS A 368 1.08 12.48 -9.61
CA CYS A 368 2.46 12.71 -9.21
C CYS A 368 3.37 12.34 -10.39
N GLU A 369 3.76 13.34 -11.19
CA GLU A 369 4.48 13.15 -12.45
C GLU A 369 5.98 13.37 -12.26
N HIS A 370 6.81 12.43 -12.73
CA HIS A 370 8.26 12.42 -12.55
C HIS A 370 9.03 12.98 -13.77
N ASN A 371 8.46 13.93 -14.50
CA ASN A 371 9.02 14.55 -15.70
C ASN A 371 9.54 13.53 -16.74
N ALA A 372 8.78 12.46 -16.98
CA ALA A 372 9.17 11.32 -17.83
C ALA A 372 10.53 10.69 -17.45
N ASN A 373 11.01 10.88 -16.21
CA ASN A 373 12.31 10.41 -15.77
C ASN A 373 12.22 9.07 -15.04
N THR A 374 12.78 8.02 -15.65
CA THR A 374 12.79 6.67 -15.08
C THR A 374 13.83 6.47 -13.98
N SER A 375 14.75 7.41 -13.75
CA SER A 375 15.82 7.25 -12.75
C SER A 375 15.29 7.22 -11.32
N ILE A 376 14.05 7.66 -11.08
CA ILE A 376 13.37 7.52 -9.79
C ILE A 376 13.38 6.06 -9.29
N LEU A 377 13.21 5.08 -10.18
CA LEU A 377 13.30 3.66 -9.83
C LEU A 377 14.69 3.25 -9.34
N ASP A 378 15.75 3.82 -9.88
CA ASP A 378 17.12 3.52 -9.42
C ASP A 378 17.45 4.24 -8.10
N ASN A 379 16.91 5.44 -7.93
CA ASN A 379 17.10 6.25 -6.73
C ASN A 379 16.45 5.65 -5.48
N LEU A 380 15.43 4.80 -5.65
CA LEU A 380 14.76 4.05 -4.56
C LEU A 380 15.55 2.81 -4.08
N ARG A 381 16.78 2.61 -4.54
CA ARG A 381 17.67 1.59 -3.96
C ARG A 381 18.09 1.95 -2.54
N LEU A 382 18.13 0.95 -1.66
CA LEU A 382 18.41 1.13 -0.24
C LEU A 382 19.77 1.76 0.06
N HIS A 383 20.78 1.54 -0.79
CA HIS A 383 22.09 2.19 -0.58
C HIS A 383 22.01 3.72 -0.71
N ASN A 384 21.20 4.23 -1.65
CA ASN A 384 20.94 5.66 -1.82
C ASN A 384 20.15 6.20 -0.63
N LEU A 385 19.10 5.48 -0.22
CA LEU A 385 18.25 5.86 0.90
C LEU A 385 18.99 5.87 2.24
N ARG A 386 19.89 4.91 2.46
CA ARG A 386 20.70 4.76 3.69
C ARG A 386 21.91 5.69 3.76
N SER A 387 22.28 6.36 2.66
CA SER A 387 23.53 7.13 2.57
C SER A 387 23.26 8.52 2.01
N PHE A 388 22.66 9.40 2.83
CA PHE A 388 22.51 10.81 2.45
C PHE A 388 23.82 11.57 2.71
N THR A 389 24.41 12.11 1.64
CA THR A 389 25.68 12.85 1.70
C THR A 389 25.50 14.37 1.79
N GLY A 390 24.26 14.85 1.86
CA GLY A 390 23.92 16.27 1.74
C GLY A 390 23.70 16.73 0.30
N GLU A 391 23.94 15.87 -0.68
CA GLU A 391 23.64 16.12 -2.10
C GLU A 391 22.24 15.65 -2.48
N ASP A 392 21.60 16.38 -3.37
CA ASP A 392 20.24 16.09 -3.82
C ASP A 392 20.23 14.88 -4.76
N VAL A 393 19.52 13.82 -4.38
CA VAL A 393 19.39 12.57 -5.16
C VAL A 393 17.94 12.37 -5.62
N LEU A 394 16.96 12.94 -4.92
CA LEU A 394 15.56 12.84 -5.33
C LEU A 394 15.38 13.52 -6.70
N THR A 395 14.79 12.83 -7.67
CA THR A 395 14.48 13.44 -8.97
C THR A 395 13.34 14.43 -8.85
N ASP A 396 13.30 15.42 -9.72
CA ASP A 396 12.18 16.37 -9.76
C ASP A 396 10.88 15.65 -10.13
N ALA A 397 9.83 15.97 -9.38
CA ALA A 397 8.45 15.57 -9.62
C ALA A 397 7.52 16.77 -9.44
N ARG A 398 6.32 16.69 -10.02
CA ARG A 398 5.31 17.75 -10.00
C ARG A 398 3.90 17.17 -9.90
N VAL A 399 2.94 18.03 -9.54
CA VAL A 399 1.53 17.74 -9.82
C VAL A 399 1.31 17.93 -11.31
N GLY A 400 1.29 16.83 -12.07
CA GLY A 400 0.98 16.83 -13.49
C GLY A 400 -0.53 16.81 -13.69
N ARG A 401 -1.06 17.71 -14.53
CA ARG A 401 -2.47 17.80 -14.90
C ARG A 401 -2.63 17.48 -16.37
N PHE A 402 -3.37 16.41 -16.66
CA PHE A 402 -3.80 16.07 -18.00
C PHE A 402 -5.14 16.71 -18.30
N ARG A 403 -5.28 17.24 -19.51
CA ARG A 403 -6.58 17.57 -20.11
C ARG A 403 -6.80 16.68 -21.33
N ILE A 404 -7.82 15.84 -21.25
CA ILE A 404 -8.13 14.81 -22.24
C ILE A 404 -9.45 15.18 -22.95
N PRO A 405 -9.39 15.78 -24.15
CA PRO A 405 -10.59 16.23 -24.85
C PRO A 405 -11.47 15.07 -25.33
N LEU A 406 -12.79 15.26 -25.28
CA LEU A 406 -13.80 14.31 -25.79
C LEU A 406 -14.45 14.79 -27.11
N ASP A 407 -13.80 15.71 -27.82
CA ASP A 407 -14.26 16.32 -29.07
C ASP A 407 -13.75 15.60 -30.34
N GLY A 408 -13.01 14.50 -30.18
CA GLY A 408 -12.39 13.74 -31.27
C GLY A 408 -10.96 14.19 -31.61
N SER A 409 -10.42 15.17 -30.88
CA SER A 409 -9.01 15.55 -30.94
C SER A 409 -8.10 14.34 -30.69
N PRO A 410 -7.04 14.14 -31.49
CA PRO A 410 -6.11 13.02 -31.30
C PRO A 410 -5.06 13.29 -30.22
N PHE A 411 -5.00 14.51 -29.68
CA PHE A 411 -3.99 14.95 -28.71
C PHE A 411 -4.64 15.46 -27.42
N GLY A 412 -4.03 15.12 -26.30
CA GLY A 412 -4.30 15.70 -24.98
C GLY A 412 -3.11 16.50 -24.50
N GLU A 413 -3.31 17.22 -23.41
CA GLU A 413 -2.30 18.11 -22.83
C GLU A 413 -1.78 17.54 -21.51
N LEU A 414 -0.54 17.89 -21.14
CA LEU A 414 0.04 17.65 -19.82
C LEU A 414 0.78 18.91 -19.37
N GLU A 415 0.32 19.51 -18.29
CA GLU A 415 0.92 20.69 -17.67
C GLU A 415 1.21 20.47 -16.18
N ALA A 416 1.89 21.42 -15.53
CA ALA A 416 1.97 21.46 -14.08
C ALA A 416 0.71 22.16 -13.53
N ALA A 417 -0.01 21.54 -12.59
CA ALA A 417 -1.22 22.13 -12.01
C ALA A 417 -0.93 23.42 -11.23
N LEU A 418 0.27 23.52 -10.67
CA LEU A 418 0.84 24.68 -9.97
C LEU A 418 2.37 24.72 -10.16
N ASP A 419 3.00 25.79 -9.70
CA ASP A 419 4.47 25.91 -9.73
C ASP A 419 5.12 24.78 -8.90
N PRO A 420 5.99 23.93 -9.48
CA PRO A 420 6.67 22.88 -8.74
C PRO A 420 7.49 23.35 -7.53
N GLU A 421 7.89 24.62 -7.48
CA GLU A 421 8.59 25.19 -6.30
C GLU A 421 7.72 25.19 -5.04
N GLU A 422 6.39 25.28 -5.17
CA GLU A 422 5.45 25.30 -4.03
C GLU A 422 5.57 24.03 -3.17
N HIS A 423 5.85 22.89 -3.80
CA HIS A 423 6.05 21.60 -3.12
C HIS A 423 7.51 21.12 -3.19
N GLY A 424 8.45 22.04 -3.47
CA GLY A 424 9.89 21.79 -3.48
C GLY A 424 10.37 20.81 -4.54
N ARG A 425 9.65 20.73 -5.68
CA ARG A 425 9.92 19.82 -6.80
C ARG A 425 9.96 18.34 -6.39
N GLY A 426 9.35 17.97 -5.27
CA GLY A 426 9.10 16.59 -4.87
C GLY A 426 7.61 16.41 -4.66
N MET A 427 7.03 15.36 -5.21
CA MET A 427 5.62 15.06 -5.07
C MET A 427 5.40 13.57 -5.31
N ASP A 428 4.93 12.86 -4.29
CA ASP A 428 4.51 11.47 -4.40
C ASP A 428 3.64 11.05 -3.19
N MET A 429 3.13 9.82 -3.18
CA MET A 429 2.38 9.26 -2.04
C MET A 429 1.19 10.16 -1.64
N CYS A 430 0.21 10.29 -2.53
CA CYS A 430 -0.86 11.25 -2.42
C CYS A 430 -2.18 10.66 -1.89
N SER A 431 -2.97 11.49 -1.23
CA SER A 431 -4.37 11.23 -0.91
C SER A 431 -5.22 12.48 -1.09
N ILE A 432 -6.53 12.28 -1.15
CA ILE A 432 -7.56 13.32 -1.25
C ILE A 432 -8.65 13.04 -0.22
N ASN A 433 -9.61 13.95 -0.08
CA ASN A 433 -10.86 13.61 0.59
C ASN A 433 -11.62 12.53 -0.21
N PRO A 434 -11.88 11.34 0.35
CA PRO A 434 -12.55 10.25 -0.38
C PRO A 434 -13.94 10.62 -0.95
N ALA A 435 -14.63 11.62 -0.38
CA ALA A 435 -15.92 12.09 -0.89
C ALA A 435 -15.83 12.74 -2.29
N HIS A 436 -14.62 13.17 -2.67
CA HIS A 436 -14.30 13.81 -3.95
C HIS A 436 -13.62 12.87 -4.96
N LEU A 437 -13.48 11.58 -4.64
CA LEU A 437 -12.98 10.58 -5.58
C LEU A 437 -13.81 10.58 -6.87
N GLY A 438 -13.15 10.79 -8.00
CA GLY A 438 -13.78 10.85 -9.32
C GLY A 438 -14.59 12.11 -9.60
N LYS A 439 -14.49 13.14 -8.75
CA LYS A 439 -15.21 14.42 -8.84
C LYS A 439 -14.24 15.59 -8.77
N GLU A 440 -14.75 16.75 -9.17
CA GLU A 440 -14.01 18.01 -9.02
C GLU A 440 -13.64 18.23 -7.54
N TYR A 441 -12.43 18.71 -7.33
CA TYR A 441 -11.77 18.76 -6.03
C TYR A 441 -10.74 19.88 -6.02
N ARG A 442 -10.43 20.40 -4.83
CA ARG A 442 -9.51 21.51 -4.61
C ARG A 442 -8.24 21.10 -3.91
N TYR A 443 -8.29 20.11 -3.02
CA TYR A 443 -7.20 19.81 -2.11
C TYR A 443 -6.65 18.40 -2.31
N THR A 444 -5.32 18.30 -2.31
CA THR A 444 -4.59 17.04 -2.23
C THR A 444 -3.51 17.11 -1.15
N TYR A 445 -3.19 15.97 -0.56
CA TYR A 445 -2.18 15.81 0.48
C TYR A 445 -1.17 14.79 0.00
N ALA A 446 0.12 15.06 0.14
CA ALA A 446 1.15 14.16 -0.36
C ALA A 446 2.48 14.31 0.39
N CYS A 447 3.40 13.38 0.13
CA CYS A 447 4.79 13.59 0.49
C CYS A 447 5.44 14.57 -0.49
N GLY A 448 6.10 15.59 0.03
CA GLY A 448 6.86 16.56 -0.75
C GLY A 448 8.35 16.53 -0.41
N ALA A 449 9.08 17.56 -0.86
CA ALA A 449 10.50 17.66 -0.61
C ALA A 449 10.92 19.03 -0.09
N ARG A 450 11.82 19.01 0.90
CA ARG A 450 12.72 20.10 1.24
C ARG A 450 14.12 19.67 0.83
N ARG A 451 14.62 20.28 -0.24
CA ARG A 451 15.89 19.93 -0.88
C ARG A 451 17.09 20.66 -0.23
N PRO A 452 18.31 20.09 -0.28
CA PRO A 452 18.65 18.79 -0.88
C PRO A 452 18.11 17.61 -0.06
N CYS A 453 17.72 16.53 -0.73
CA CYS A 453 17.23 15.31 -0.10
C CYS A 453 17.44 14.08 -1.02
N ASN A 454 17.44 12.88 -0.44
CA ASN A 454 17.49 11.63 -1.19
C ASN A 454 16.13 10.89 -1.22
N PHE A 455 15.13 11.43 -0.54
CA PHE A 455 13.78 10.88 -0.45
C PHE A 455 12.80 12.00 -0.02
N PRO A 456 11.49 11.93 -0.36
CA PRO A 456 10.50 12.86 0.16
C PRO A 456 10.54 12.97 1.70
N ASN A 457 10.62 14.19 2.22
CA ASN A 457 10.87 14.48 3.64
C ASN A 457 9.93 15.56 4.22
N THR A 458 8.92 15.99 3.45
CA THR A 458 7.83 16.84 3.94
C THR A 458 6.50 16.13 3.76
N LEU A 459 5.52 16.52 4.56
CA LEU A 459 4.12 16.37 4.18
C LEU A 459 3.68 17.69 3.56
N THR A 460 2.82 17.66 2.56
CA THR A 460 2.41 18.84 1.81
C THR A 460 0.91 18.78 1.54
N LYS A 461 0.19 19.84 1.89
CA LYS A 461 -1.17 20.12 1.39
C LYS A 461 -1.07 21.07 0.21
N ILE A 462 -1.82 20.79 -0.85
CA ILE A 462 -1.87 21.61 -2.06
C ILE A 462 -3.29 22.12 -2.27
N ASP A 463 -3.42 23.41 -2.56
CA ASP A 463 -4.64 24.05 -3.07
C ASP A 463 -4.51 24.22 -4.59
N LEU A 464 -5.23 23.41 -5.35
CA LEU A 464 -5.16 23.38 -6.81
C LEU A 464 -5.87 24.57 -7.48
N VAL A 465 -6.71 25.28 -6.73
CA VAL A 465 -7.44 26.46 -7.23
C VAL A 465 -6.58 27.71 -7.04
N GLU A 466 -6.07 27.92 -5.82
CA GLU A 466 -5.18 29.05 -5.51
C GLU A 466 -3.75 28.81 -5.98
N LYS A 467 -3.41 27.57 -6.37
CA LYS A 467 -2.08 27.13 -6.81
C LYS A 467 -1.00 27.39 -5.77
N THR A 468 -1.29 27.07 -4.50
CA THR A 468 -0.37 27.24 -3.37
C THR A 468 -0.21 25.94 -2.58
N ALA A 469 0.87 25.84 -1.81
CA ALA A 469 1.09 24.71 -0.91
C ALA A 469 1.44 25.11 0.53
N LYS A 470 1.16 24.20 1.48
CA LYS A 470 1.60 24.28 2.88
C LYS A 470 2.29 22.98 3.24
N SER A 471 3.47 23.08 3.84
CA SER A 471 4.26 21.89 4.18
C SER A 471 4.56 21.80 5.67
N TRP A 472 4.46 20.58 6.19
CA TRP A 472 5.01 20.20 7.49
C TRP A 472 6.39 19.59 7.26
N TYR A 473 7.36 19.96 8.10
CA TYR A 473 8.74 19.49 8.02
C TYR A 473 9.34 19.41 9.42
N GLU A 474 10.04 18.31 9.69
CA GLU A 474 10.88 18.12 10.86
C GLU A 474 12.26 17.62 10.40
N GLU A 475 13.33 18.22 10.94
CA GLU A 475 14.70 17.99 10.44
C GLU A 475 15.11 16.51 10.55
N GLY A 476 15.47 15.91 9.42
CA GLY A 476 15.89 14.51 9.32
C GLY A 476 14.77 13.49 9.53
N ALA A 477 13.51 13.93 9.61
CA ALA A 477 12.36 13.04 9.64
C ALA A 477 12.01 12.54 8.24
N VAL A 478 11.46 11.32 8.17
CA VAL A 478 10.92 10.72 6.94
C VAL A 478 9.45 10.36 7.19
N PRO A 479 8.50 11.14 6.65
CA PRO A 479 7.09 10.84 6.74
C PRO A 479 6.64 9.85 5.64
N SER A 480 5.64 9.03 5.96
CA SER A 480 4.89 8.20 5.01
C SER A 480 3.69 8.96 4.43
N GLU A 481 2.94 8.33 3.52
CA GLU A 481 1.74 8.89 2.90
C GLU A 481 0.82 9.60 3.93
N PRO A 482 0.51 10.89 3.75
CA PRO A 482 -0.51 11.56 4.55
C PRO A 482 -1.89 11.09 4.10
N TYR A 483 -2.63 10.44 4.99
CA TYR A 483 -3.98 9.97 4.73
C TYR A 483 -5.01 10.94 5.32
N PHE A 484 -5.90 11.48 4.48
CA PHE A 484 -6.98 12.35 4.92
C PHE A 484 -8.14 11.57 5.56
N VAL A 485 -8.57 11.99 6.76
CA VAL A 485 -9.74 11.48 7.45
C VAL A 485 -10.74 12.63 7.66
N PRO A 486 -11.93 12.60 7.01
CA PRO A 486 -12.93 13.65 7.16
C PRO A 486 -13.50 13.67 8.58
N ARG A 487 -13.78 14.87 9.09
CA ARG A 487 -14.61 15.01 10.28
C ARG A 487 -16.04 14.51 9.97
N PRO A 488 -16.68 13.72 10.86
CA PRO A 488 -18.07 13.34 10.69
C PRO A 488 -18.98 14.57 10.51
N GLY A 489 -19.71 14.64 9.40
CA GLY A 489 -20.58 15.77 9.07
C GLY A 489 -19.87 16.99 8.47
N ALA A 490 -18.59 16.86 8.09
CA ALA A 490 -17.85 17.89 7.35
C ALA A 490 -18.60 18.32 6.08
N VAL A 491 -18.58 19.62 5.81
CA VAL A 491 -19.14 20.23 4.59
C VAL A 491 -18.03 20.81 3.70
N GLU A 492 -16.95 21.30 4.31
CA GLU A 492 -15.77 21.75 3.58
C GLU A 492 -14.88 20.55 3.20
N GLU A 493 -14.28 20.60 2.02
CA GLU A 493 -13.46 19.52 1.48
C GLU A 493 -12.25 19.17 2.37
N ASP A 494 -11.68 20.14 3.08
CA ASP A 494 -10.53 20.00 3.96
C ASP A 494 -10.85 20.03 5.47
N ASP A 495 -12.12 19.87 5.86
CA ASP A 495 -12.51 19.71 7.28
C ASP A 495 -12.28 18.26 7.75
N GLY A 496 -11.12 18.05 8.36
CA GLY A 496 -10.69 16.77 8.86
C GLY A 496 -9.27 16.82 9.40
N VAL A 497 -8.63 15.65 9.43
CA VAL A 497 -7.21 15.52 9.78
C VAL A 497 -6.44 14.81 8.68
N ALA A 498 -5.15 15.08 8.57
CA ALA A 498 -4.22 14.27 7.80
C ALA A 498 -3.32 13.48 8.77
N ILE A 499 -3.23 12.17 8.59
CA ILE A 499 -2.47 11.25 9.46
C ILE A 499 -1.30 10.66 8.67
N SER A 500 -0.11 10.66 9.26
CA SER A 500 1.08 10.05 8.65
C SER A 500 1.96 9.38 9.71
N MET A 501 2.54 8.23 9.40
CA MET A 501 3.63 7.67 10.21
C MET A 501 4.94 8.37 9.87
N VAL A 502 5.69 8.75 10.90
CA VAL A 502 6.97 9.44 10.75
C VAL A 502 8.08 8.64 11.41
N SER A 503 9.18 8.44 10.68
CA SER A 503 10.47 8.00 11.22
C SER A 503 11.31 9.22 11.57
N ALA A 504 11.66 9.41 12.83
CA ALA A 504 12.44 10.56 13.28
C ALA A 504 13.95 10.32 13.15
N LYS A 505 14.70 11.42 13.12
CA LYS A 505 16.18 11.41 13.03
C LYS A 505 16.85 10.67 14.19
N ASP A 506 16.26 10.74 15.38
CA ASP A 506 16.78 10.11 16.59
C ASP A 506 16.49 8.60 16.69
N GLY A 507 15.88 8.03 15.64
CA GLY A 507 15.49 6.63 15.58
C GLY A 507 14.17 6.31 16.28
N SER A 508 13.43 7.31 16.77
CA SER A 508 12.05 7.14 17.23
C SER A 508 11.06 7.16 16.06
N GLY A 509 9.80 6.84 16.34
CA GLY A 509 8.73 6.90 15.37
C GLY A 509 7.40 7.26 16.02
N TYR A 510 6.55 7.97 15.29
CA TYR A 510 5.28 8.45 15.80
C TYR A 510 4.23 8.53 14.70
N ALA A 511 2.96 8.44 15.08
CA ALA A 511 1.84 8.80 14.22
C ALA A 511 1.58 10.30 14.39
N LEU A 512 1.79 11.07 13.33
CA LEU A 512 1.53 12.51 13.28
C LEU A 512 0.09 12.76 12.86
N VAL A 513 -0.59 13.67 13.56
CA VAL A 513 -1.94 14.13 13.20
C VAL A 513 -1.89 15.64 12.95
N LEU A 514 -2.21 16.03 11.72
CA LEU A 514 -2.29 17.42 11.28
C LEU A 514 -3.76 17.83 11.13
N ASP A 515 -4.10 19.06 11.52
CA ASP A 515 -5.35 19.68 11.10
C ASP A 515 -5.32 19.88 9.58
N ALA A 516 -6.25 19.27 8.85
CA ALA A 516 -6.16 19.22 7.38
C ALA A 516 -6.37 20.60 6.73
N LYS A 517 -7.02 21.55 7.41
CA LYS A 517 -7.27 22.90 6.90
C LYS A 517 -6.04 23.80 7.00
N THR A 518 -5.51 23.91 8.21
CA THR A 518 -4.36 24.76 8.56
C THR A 518 -3.02 24.10 8.25
N PHE A 519 -3.02 22.77 8.16
CA PHE A 519 -1.85 21.90 8.00
C PHE A 519 -0.82 22.03 9.13
N LYS A 520 -1.30 22.36 10.33
CA LYS A 520 -0.51 22.42 11.56
C LYS A 520 -0.71 21.15 12.37
N GLU A 521 0.33 20.76 13.07
CA GLU A 521 0.28 19.63 14.00
C GLU A 521 -0.68 19.90 15.15
N ILE A 522 -1.55 18.94 15.44
CA ILE A 522 -2.48 18.97 16.57
C ILE A 522 -2.13 17.94 17.64
N ALA A 523 -1.56 16.80 17.23
CA ALA A 523 -1.09 15.75 18.12
C ALA A 523 -0.07 14.84 17.43
N ARG A 524 0.71 14.13 18.23
CA ARG A 524 1.48 12.96 17.81
C ARG A 524 1.34 11.81 18.82
N ALA A 525 1.30 10.58 18.33
CA ALA A 525 1.24 9.37 19.15
C ALA A 525 2.55 8.58 19.01
N ASN A 526 3.34 8.55 20.07
CA ASN A 526 4.71 8.03 20.07
C ASN A 526 4.74 6.51 20.20
N PHE A 527 5.45 5.85 19.29
CA PHE A 527 5.81 4.43 19.41
C PHE A 527 7.01 4.27 20.36
N PRO A 528 7.13 3.12 21.07
CA PRO A 528 8.25 2.88 21.98
C PRO A 528 9.61 2.68 21.26
N TYR A 529 9.61 2.59 19.94
CA TYR A 529 10.78 2.50 19.07
C TYR A 529 10.42 2.98 17.66
N GLY A 530 11.43 3.26 16.84
CA GLY A 530 11.23 3.62 15.44
C GLY A 530 10.72 2.47 14.58
N LEU A 531 9.86 2.82 13.63
CA LEU A 531 9.31 1.90 12.64
C LEU A 531 9.99 2.12 11.28
N PRO A 532 10.06 1.09 10.43
CA PRO A 532 10.49 1.26 9.05
C PRO A 532 9.52 2.15 8.27
N TYR A 533 10.00 2.73 7.18
CA TYR A 533 9.16 3.45 6.23
C TYR A 533 8.07 2.52 5.66
N GLY A 534 6.89 3.06 5.39
CA GLY A 534 5.87 2.36 4.61
C GLY A 534 5.27 3.20 3.52
N LEU A 535 4.52 2.49 2.67
CA LEU A 535 3.97 3.00 1.43
C LEU A 535 2.56 3.53 1.68
N HIS A 536 1.53 2.72 1.44
CA HIS A 536 0.15 3.20 1.41
C HIS A 536 -0.63 2.91 2.68
N CYS A 537 -1.69 3.69 2.85
CA CYS A 537 -2.49 3.70 4.05
C CYS A 537 -3.98 3.55 3.72
N CYS A 538 -4.75 3.10 4.71
CA CYS A 538 -6.21 3.19 4.67
C CYS A 538 -6.78 3.51 6.05
N TRP A 539 -8.03 3.99 6.04
CA TRP A 539 -8.81 4.22 7.24
C TRP A 539 -9.96 3.22 7.33
N VAL A 540 -10.09 2.60 8.51
CA VAL A 540 -11.21 1.74 8.88
C VAL A 540 -12.01 2.46 9.95
N PRO A 541 -13.17 3.07 9.62
CA PRO A 541 -14.02 3.67 10.63
C PRO A 541 -14.54 2.58 11.57
N ARG A 542 -14.70 2.90 12.85
CA ARG A 542 -15.38 2.01 13.78
C ARG A 542 -16.89 2.12 13.53
N ASP A 543 -17.56 0.98 13.34
CA ASP A 543 -19.01 0.95 13.19
C ASP A 543 -19.67 1.54 14.46
N LYS A 544 -20.66 2.42 14.26
CA LYS A 544 -21.39 3.08 15.35
C LYS A 544 -22.46 2.20 15.96
#